data_AF-A0A0C2C6E6-F1
#
_entry.id   AF-A0A0C2C6E6-F1
#
_cell.length_a   1.000
_cell.length_b   1.000
_cell.length_c   1.000
_cell.angle_alpha   90.00
_cell.angle_beta   90.00
_cell.angle_gamma   90.00
#
_symmetry.space_group_name_H-M   'P 1'
#
loop_
_entity.id
_entity.type
_entity.pdbx_description
1 polymer ?
#
loop_
_entity_poly.entity_id
_entity_poly.type
_entity_poly.pdbx_seq_one_letter_code
_entity_poly.pdbx_strand_id
1 'polypeptide(L)' 'MRDESMGLFTVDQERKLAAMIIFAISLLGVCANSLVAIFTRRMVTMNNPFGRLTASQSTGEAVLCVIFAFYYSPMVYL' A
#
# COMPACT_ATOMS: atom_id res chain seq x y z
N MET A 1 37.78 -4.17 -5.40
CA MET A 1 37.09 -5.04 -6.37
C MET A 1 36.19 -6.10 -5.74
N ARG A 2 36.69 -7.10 -4.98
CA ARG A 2 35.80 -8.14 -4.41
C ARG A 2 34.81 -7.63 -3.34
N ASP A 3 35.22 -6.71 -2.48
CA ASP A 3 34.35 -6.10 -1.47
C ASP A 3 33.25 -5.21 -2.07
N GLU A 4 33.56 -4.48 -3.15
CA GLU A 4 32.58 -3.63 -3.85
C GLU A 4 31.49 -4.46 -4.55
N SER A 5 31.87 -5.60 -5.13
CA SER A 5 30.91 -6.54 -5.73
C SER A 5 30.02 -7.22 -4.70
N MET A 6 30.55 -7.51 -3.51
CA MET A 6 29.78 -8.09 -2.41
C MET A 6 28.80 -7.08 -1.80
N GLY A 7 29.22 -5.82 -1.64
CA GLY A 7 28.33 -4.73 -1.19
C GLY A 7 27.21 -4.41 -2.18
N LEU A 8 27.47 -4.52 -3.49
CA LEU A 8 26.42 -4.31 -4.50
C LEU A 8 25.34 -5.41 -4.43
N PHE A 9 25.75 -6.67 -4.27
CA PHE A 9 24.82 -7.79 -4.15
C PHE A 9 23.89 -7.67 -2.93
N THR A 10 24.40 -7.20 -1.80
CA THR A 10 23.59 -7.02 -0.58
C THR A 10 22.55 -5.90 -0.77
N VAL A 11 22.94 -4.78 -1.38
CA VAL A 11 22.04 -3.65 -1.64
C VAL A 11 20.90 -4.05 -2.56
N ASP A 12 21.18 -4.82 -3.62
CA ASP A 12 20.14 -5.33 -4.53
C ASP A 12 19.15 -6.25 -3.82
N GLN A 13 19.63 -7.10 -2.92
CA GLN A 13 18.79 -8.00 -2.14
C GLN A 13 17.91 -7.25 -1.13
N GLU A 14 18.44 -6.22 -0.48
CA GLU A 14 17.69 -5.34 0.42
C GLU A 14 16.59 -4.57 -0.31
N ARG A 15 16.88 -4.04 -1.50
CA ARG A 15 15.89 -3.36 -2.37
C ARG A 15 14.74 -4.29 -2.74
N LYS A 16 15.05 -5.51 -3.19
CA LYS A 16 14.04 -6.52 -3.54
C LYS A 16 13.19 -6.93 -2.33
N LEU A 17 13.82 -7.13 -1.18
CA LEU A 17 13.10 -7.44 0.06
C LEU A 17 12.14 -6.30 0.44
N ALA A 18 12.62 -5.05 0.42
CA ALA A 18 11.81 -3.88 0.71
C ALA A 18 10.61 -3.78 -0.25
N ALA A 19 10.84 -3.95 -1.56
CA ALA A 19 9.77 -3.94 -2.56
C ALA A 19 8.68 -4.98 -2.29
N MET A 20 9.06 -6.21 -1.91
CA MET A 20 8.13 -7.29 -1.57
C MET A 20 7.32 -6.98 -0.32
N ILE A 21 7.94 -6.39 0.71
CA ILE A 21 7.26 -5.97 1.93
C ILE A 21 6.24 -4.85 1.62
N ILE A 22 6.67 -3.84 0.86
CA ILE A 22 5.79 -2.73 0.43
C ILE A 22 4.60 -3.27 -0.36
N PHE A 23 4.83 -4.20 -1.28
CA PHE A 23 3.77 -4.82 -2.07
C PHE A 23 2.73 -5.51 -1.18
N ALA A 24 3.19 -6.35 -0.25
CA ALA A 24 2.32 -7.11 0.64
C ALA A 24 1.47 -6.20 1.54
N ILE A 25 2.09 -5.19 2.16
CA ILE A 25 1.40 -4.23 3.03
C ILE A 25 0.40 -3.40 2.22
N SER A 26 0.79 -2.98 1.01
CA SER A 26 -0.07 -2.17 0.16
C SER A 26 -1.28 -2.96 -0.33
N LEU A 27 -1.12 -4.21 -0.75
CA LEU A 27 -2.26 -5.08 -1.11
C LEU A 27 -3.23 -5.29 0.05
N LEU A 28 -2.71 -5.54 1.26
CA LEU A 28 -3.54 -5.64 2.46
C LEU A 28 -4.29 -4.32 2.72
N GLY A 29 -3.60 -3.19 2.55
CA GLY A 29 -4.16 -1.85 2.66
C GLY A 29 -5.28 -1.57 1.67
N VAL A 30 -5.16 -2.01 0.40
CA VAL A 30 -6.23 -1.91 -0.61
C VAL A 30 -7.47 -2.65 -0.13
N CYS A 31 -7.32 -3.90 0.31
CA CYS A 31 -8.44 -4.72 0.77
C CYS A 31 -9.14 -4.10 1.99
N ALA A 32 -8.38 -3.76 3.03
CA ALA A 32 -8.92 -3.21 4.28
C ALA A 32 -9.64 -1.88 4.05
N ASN A 33 -9.03 -0.95 3.31
CA ASN A 33 -9.62 0.34 3.04
C ASN A 33 -10.84 0.26 2.10
N SER A 34 -10.82 -0.66 1.12
CA SER A 34 -11.99 -0.90 0.28
C SER A 34 -13.17 -1.41 1.12
N LEU A 35 -12.92 -2.32 2.08
CA LEU A 35 -13.93 -2.80 3.01
C LEU A 35 -14.51 -1.65 3.84
N VAL A 36 -13.65 -0.83 4.48
CA VAL A 36 -14.09 0.32 5.28
C VAL A 36 -14.93 1.27 4.44
N ALA A 37 -14.47 1.64 3.24
CA ALA A 37 -15.21 2.50 2.33
C ALA A 37 -16.58 1.93 1.93
N ILE A 38 -16.70 0.61 1.77
CA ILE A 38 -17.97 -0.07 1.46
C ILE A 38 -18.89 -0.09 2.68
N PHE A 39 -18.41 -0.55 3.84
CA PHE A 39 -19.21 -0.67 5.05
C PHE A 39 -19.73 0.69 5.52
N THR A 40 -18.88 1.70 5.51
CA THR A 40 -19.29 3.06 5.88
C THR A 40 -20.37 3.64 4.98
N ARG A 41 -20.41 3.25 3.70
CA ARG A 41 -21.49 3.65 2.77
C ARG A 41 -22.77 2.82 2.92
N ARG A 42 -22.70 1.63 3.53
CA ARG A 42 -23.82 0.68 3.68
C ARG A 42 -24.54 0.81 5.03
N MET A 43 -23.84 1.22 6.08
CA MET A 43 -24.43 1.35 7.42
C MET A 43 -25.22 2.64 7.57
N VAL A 44 -26.52 2.53 7.87
CA VAL A 44 -27.41 3.69 8.11
C VAL A 44 -26.90 4.56 9.27
N THR A 45 -26.33 3.96 10.31
CA THR A 45 -25.71 4.67 11.46
C THR A 45 -24.56 5.60 11.03
N MET A 46 -23.89 5.29 9.93
CA MET A 46 -22.79 6.10 9.38
C MET A 46 -23.25 7.09 8.30
N ASN A 47 -24.56 7.24 8.06
CA ASN A 47 -25.08 8.24 7.13
C ASN A 47 -25.11 9.65 7.74
N ASN A 48 -23.95 10.11 8.18
CA ASN A 48 -23.72 11.42 8.77
C ASN A 48 -22.41 12.00 8.20
N PRO A 49 -22.10 13.29 8.43
CA PRO A 49 -20.89 13.91 7.88
C PRO A 49 -19.59 13.20 8.26
N PHE A 50 -19.49 12.68 9.50
CA PHE A 50 -18.31 11.92 9.94
C PHE A 50 -18.17 10.61 9.16
N GLY A 51 -19.25 9.86 8.95
CA GLY A 51 -19.18 8.65 8.12
C GLY A 51 -18.81 8.95 6.67
N ARG A 52 -19.32 10.04 6.08
CA ARG A 52 -18.90 10.47 4.74
C ARG A 52 -17.40 10.82 4.67
N LEU A 53 -16.88 11.49 5.71
CA LEU A 53 -15.44 11.77 5.83
C LEU A 53 -14.62 10.48 5.93
N THR A 54 -15.02 9.54 6.79
CA THR A 54 -14.34 8.24 6.93
C THR A 54 -14.32 7.46 5.61
N ALA A 55 -15.44 7.41 4.89
CA ALA A 55 -15.50 6.74 3.59
C ALA A 55 -14.58 7.40 2.56
N SER A 56 -14.53 8.74 2.54
CA SER A 56 -13.64 9.48 1.63
C SER A 56 -12.17 9.24 1.94
N GLN A 57 -11.80 9.31 3.22
CA GLN A 57 -10.44 9.08 3.68
C GLN A 57 -9.98 7.66 3.31
N SER A 58 -10.82 6.66 3.62
CA SER A 58 -10.48 5.27 3.32
C SER A 58 -10.43 5.00 1.81
N THR A 59 -11.28 5.66 1.00
CA THR A 59 -11.16 5.57 -0.47
C THR A 59 -9.83 6.15 -0.96
N GLY A 60 -9.39 7.28 -0.39
CA GLY A 60 -8.08 7.88 -0.70
C GLY A 60 -6.92 6.95 -0.35
N GLU A 61 -6.94 6.35 0.84
CA GLU A 61 -5.95 5.36 1.27
C GLU A 61 -5.94 4.11 0.37
N ALA A 62 -7.10 3.62 -0.05
CA ALA A 62 -7.18 2.50 -0.99
C ALA A 62 -6.48 2.84 -2.33
N VAL A 63 -6.71 4.04 -2.87
CA VAL A 63 -6.05 4.49 -4.11
C VAL A 63 -4.54 4.65 -3.90
N LEU A 64 -4.11 5.23 -2.77
CA LEU A 64 -2.70 5.35 -2.42
C LEU A 64 -2.04 3.96 -2.35
N CYS A 65 -2.66 3.01 -1.68
CA CYS A 65 -2.17 1.63 -1.60
C CYS A 65 -2.11 0.96 -2.98
N VAL A 66 -3.04 1.23 -3.90
CA VAL A 66 -2.95 0.74 -5.29
C VAL A 66 -1.72 1.32 -5.99
N ILE A 67 -1.44 2.62 -5.86
CA ILE A 67 -0.24 3.25 -6.44
C ILE A 67 1.02 2.63 -5.83
N PHE A 68 1.05 2.42 -4.51
CA PHE A 68 2.21 1.79 -3.88
C PHE A 68 2.43 0.34 -4.32
N ALA A 69 1.34 -0.44 -4.47
CA ALA A 69 1.42 -1.83 -4.90
C ALA A 69 1.84 -1.97 -6.37
N PHE A 70 1.30 -1.16 -7.28
CA PHE A 70 1.45 -1.38 -8.72
C PHE A 70 2.38 -0.40 -9.43
N TYR A 71 2.81 0.68 -8.78
CA TYR A 71 3.77 1.63 -9.33
C TYR A 71 5.06 1.70 -8.50
N TYR A 72 4.95 2.00 -7.21
CA TYR A 72 6.12 2.21 -6.36
C TYR A 72 6.89 0.90 -6.08
N SER A 73 6.20 -0.17 -5.69
CA SER A 73 6.86 -1.45 -5.40
C SER A 73 7.62 -2.02 -6.61
N PRO A 74 7.05 -2.09 -7.84
CA PRO A 74 7.79 -2.49 -9.03
C PRO A 74 8.99 -1.60 -9.33
N MET A 75 8.86 -0.28 -9.13
CA MET A 75 9.96 0.67 -9.30
C MET A 75 11.12 0.42 -8.32
N VAL A 76 10.83 -0.03 -7.09
CA VAL A 76 11.86 -0.37 -6.08
C VAL A 76 12.46 -1.76 -6.32
N TYR A 77 11.69 -2.68 -6.91
CA TYR A 77 12.13 -4.04 -7.21
C TYR A 77 13.14 -4.10 -8.38
N LEU A 78 12.97 -3.19 -9.35
CA LEU A 78 13.82 -3.04 -10.53
C LEU A 78 15.12 -2.25 -10.21
#